data_AF-A0A1M4I8B8-F1
#
_entry.id   AF-A0A1M4I8B8-F1
#
_cell.length_a   1.000
_cell.length_b   1.000
_cell.length_c   1.000
_cell.angle_alpha   90.00
_cell.angle_beta   90.00
_cell.angle_gamma   90.00
#
_symmetry.space_group_name_H-M   'P 1'
#
loop_
_entity.id
_entity.type
_entity.pdbx_description
1 polymer ?
#
loop_
_entity_poly.entity_id
_entity_poly.type
_entity_poly.pdbx_seq_one_letter_code
_entity_poly.pdbx_strand_id
1 'polypeptide(L)'
;MPAASSAVSTPLLHPLAVGDLQRPLAYAGGQHIDLATFLGHVRGLAAVLPPGRHALNLCEDRYRFMVAFCAVALRGQTSLLPSSRAPAVVTEVQCSHADSYCLGDLVLAEPPPRYWQLPEPLPSLDGAMPQLADDALVAIGFTSGSTGAPKPNPKTWGSFLTSTRQDLLALVGLWDADAVPQVVATVPPQHMYGMELSVLLPLVTPLAVHAGRPFFPEDVARALAQVPAPRLLVTTPVHLRALVESGVALPPLAGIVSATAPLAQELAAAAEARFGGEVREMFGSTETCVFASRRTAREAPWTPLPGVRVAPQPDGTLVHAPHLPQPVLLADLMEVDADGRFQVRGRQADLLEIAGKRASMADLTRCLLGVPGVVDGAMLQLEPEPGQAVGRIAAVVVAPTLDEAAILAALRRELDPVFLPRRLRKLDALPRNETGKLPRDRLLALLAGEREG
;
A
#
# COMPACT_ATOMS: atom_id res chain seq x y z
N MET A 1 -37.90 26.76 -26.31
CA MET A 1 -36.96 25.68 -25.95
C MET A 1 -37.26 25.28 -24.51
N PRO A 2 -37.75 24.07 -24.24
CA PRO A 2 -38.00 23.65 -22.87
C PRO A 2 -36.66 23.35 -22.19
N ALA A 3 -36.50 23.83 -20.96
CA ALA A 3 -35.34 23.57 -20.13
C ALA A 3 -35.24 22.06 -19.85
N ALA A 4 -34.08 21.47 -20.16
CA ALA A 4 -33.76 20.11 -19.76
C ALA A 4 -33.69 20.07 -18.22
N SER A 5 -34.72 19.48 -17.61
CA SER A 5 -34.67 19.04 -16.22
C SER A 5 -33.56 18.00 -16.11
N SER A 6 -32.44 18.36 -15.50
CA SER A 6 -31.44 17.38 -15.07
C SER A 6 -32.11 16.52 -14.00
N ALA A 7 -32.56 15.33 -14.37
CA ALA A 7 -33.02 14.35 -13.40
C ALA A 7 -31.87 14.09 -12.42
N VAL A 8 -32.05 14.51 -11.16
CA VAL A 8 -31.15 14.16 -10.07
C VAL A 8 -31.33 12.66 -9.84
N SER A 9 -30.43 11.85 -10.39
CA SER A 9 -30.42 10.41 -10.18
C SER A 9 -30.27 10.16 -8.68
N THR A 10 -31.23 9.43 -8.08
CA THR A 10 -31.09 8.98 -6.69
C THR A 10 -29.87 8.08 -6.60
N PRO A 11 -28.93 8.32 -5.66
CA PRO A 11 -27.73 7.51 -5.57
C PRO A 11 -28.09 6.07 -5.20
N LEU A 12 -27.43 5.11 -5.85
CA LEU A 12 -27.58 3.69 -5.54
C LEU A 12 -27.08 3.42 -4.13
N LEU A 13 -27.81 2.60 -3.38
CA LEU A 13 -27.40 2.17 -2.04
C LEU A 13 -26.74 0.79 -2.11
N HIS A 14 -25.63 0.64 -1.40
CA HIS A 14 -24.89 -0.60 -1.29
C HIS A 14 -24.76 -1.03 0.17
N PRO A 15 -24.80 -2.34 0.47
CA PRO A 15 -24.55 -2.80 1.82
C PRO A 15 -23.10 -2.50 2.23
N LEU A 16 -22.92 -2.18 3.51
CA LEU A 16 -21.60 -1.92 4.09
C LEU A 16 -20.66 -3.14 4.00
N ALA A 17 -21.23 -4.34 4.07
CA ALA A 17 -20.53 -5.61 3.91
C ALA A 17 -21.45 -6.66 3.27
N VAL A 18 -20.89 -7.72 2.70
CA VAL A 18 -21.63 -8.78 2.02
C VAL A 18 -21.46 -10.15 2.68
N GLY A 19 -22.37 -11.07 2.40
CA GLY A 19 -22.31 -12.47 2.83
C GLY A 19 -23.22 -12.81 4.03
N ASP A 20 -23.12 -14.06 4.46
CA ASP A 20 -23.86 -14.59 5.62
C ASP A 20 -23.42 -13.92 6.93
N LEU A 21 -24.36 -13.65 7.83
CA LEU A 21 -24.08 -12.95 9.09
C LEU A 21 -23.20 -13.75 10.07
N GLN A 22 -23.18 -15.08 9.95
CA GLN A 22 -22.36 -15.99 10.76
C GLN A 22 -20.98 -16.25 10.16
N ARG A 23 -20.68 -15.72 8.97
CA ARG A 23 -19.35 -15.91 8.38
C ARG A 23 -18.29 -15.23 9.24
N PRO A 24 -17.08 -15.81 9.36
CA PRO A 24 -15.93 -15.09 9.89
C PRO A 24 -15.65 -13.82 9.07
N LEU A 25 -15.52 -12.70 9.74
CA LEU A 25 -15.04 -11.44 9.14
C LEU A 25 -13.59 -11.15 9.56
N ALA A 26 -13.28 -11.40 10.84
CA ALA A 26 -11.96 -11.18 11.37
C ALA A 26 -11.55 -12.28 12.35
N TYR A 27 -10.25 -12.38 12.63
CA TYR A 27 -9.68 -13.23 13.66
C TYR A 27 -8.87 -12.40 14.65
N ALA A 28 -9.16 -12.54 15.93
CA ALA A 28 -8.45 -11.86 17.02
C ALA A 28 -8.30 -12.83 18.20
N GLY A 29 -7.11 -12.89 18.80
CA GLY A 29 -6.88 -13.77 19.97
C GLY A 29 -7.12 -15.26 19.70
N GLY A 30 -6.99 -15.72 18.45
CA GLY A 30 -7.27 -17.12 18.06
C GLY A 30 -8.75 -17.48 17.94
N GLN A 31 -9.66 -16.50 18.07
CA GLN A 31 -11.09 -16.65 17.85
C GLN A 31 -11.52 -15.86 16.62
N HIS A 32 -12.60 -16.30 15.97
CA HIS A 32 -13.20 -15.54 14.88
C HIS A 32 -14.26 -14.57 15.44
N ILE A 33 -14.39 -13.44 14.76
CA ILE A 33 -15.45 -12.47 14.94
C ILE A 33 -16.32 -12.55 13.69
N ASP A 34 -17.60 -12.87 13.89
CA ASP A 34 -18.55 -12.98 12.79
C ASP A 34 -19.01 -11.61 12.27
N LEU A 35 -19.63 -11.63 11.10
CA LEU A 35 -20.15 -10.41 10.46
C LEU A 35 -21.24 -9.75 11.30
N ALA A 36 -22.12 -10.52 11.97
CA ALA A 36 -23.16 -9.98 12.85
C ALA A 36 -22.59 -9.12 13.98
N THR A 37 -21.58 -9.64 14.68
CA THR A 37 -20.88 -8.97 15.79
C THR A 37 -20.19 -7.71 15.29
N PHE A 38 -19.50 -7.79 14.14
CA PHE A 38 -18.89 -6.61 13.52
C PHE A 38 -19.91 -5.52 13.22
N LEU A 39 -21.04 -5.85 12.60
CA LEU A 39 -22.09 -4.86 12.31
C LEU A 39 -22.69 -4.27 13.60
N GLY A 40 -22.78 -5.09 14.65
CA GLY A 40 -23.13 -4.66 16.00
C GLY A 40 -22.18 -3.58 16.51
N HIS A 41 -20.87 -3.85 16.45
CA HIS A 41 -19.84 -2.89 16.84
C HIS A 41 -19.82 -1.63 15.98
N VAL A 42 -20.06 -1.74 14.67
CA VAL A 42 -20.14 -0.57 13.79
C VAL A 42 -21.29 0.35 14.20
N ARG A 43 -22.49 -0.20 14.43
CA ARG A 43 -23.65 0.59 14.87
C ARG A 43 -23.45 1.17 16.26
N GLY A 44 -22.93 0.37 17.19
CA GLY A 44 -22.64 0.81 18.56
C GLY A 44 -21.62 1.93 18.58
N LEU A 45 -20.52 1.80 17.83
CA LEU A 45 -19.49 2.82 17.78
C LEU A 45 -20.00 4.08 17.09
N ALA A 46 -20.74 3.94 15.99
CA ALA A 46 -21.35 5.07 15.28
C ALA A 46 -22.25 5.92 16.20
N ALA A 47 -22.97 5.31 17.14
CA ALA A 47 -23.84 6.02 18.08
C ALA A 47 -23.07 6.92 19.07
N VAL A 48 -21.81 6.61 19.36
CA VAL A 48 -20.98 7.32 20.36
C VAL A 48 -19.84 8.13 19.76
N LEU A 49 -19.64 8.07 18.43
CA LEU A 49 -18.57 8.82 17.76
C LEU A 49 -18.70 10.34 18.01
N PRO A 50 -17.58 11.04 18.22
CA PRO A 50 -17.55 12.49 18.31
C PRO A 50 -18.21 13.18 17.10
N PRO A 51 -18.79 14.38 17.29
CA PRO A 51 -19.21 15.20 16.16
C PRO A 51 -17.99 15.72 15.39
N GLY A 52 -18.10 15.70 14.05
CA GLY A 52 -17.09 16.17 13.12
C GLY A 52 -17.49 15.82 11.69
N ARG A 53 -16.81 16.37 10.69
CA ARG A 53 -16.96 15.90 9.29
C ARG A 53 -15.86 14.92 8.91
N HIS A 54 -14.72 14.99 9.59
CA HIS A 54 -13.54 14.20 9.29
C HIS A 54 -13.03 13.46 10.54
N ALA A 55 -12.53 12.24 10.35
CA ALA A 55 -11.90 11.46 11.41
C ALA A 55 -10.56 10.91 10.94
N LEU A 56 -9.50 11.07 11.74
CA LEU A 56 -8.23 10.38 11.54
C LEU A 56 -8.25 9.08 12.35
N ASN A 57 -8.28 7.94 11.66
CA ASN A 57 -8.27 6.63 12.30
C ASN A 57 -6.83 6.17 12.55
N LEU A 58 -6.44 6.17 13.83
CA LEU A 58 -5.11 5.80 14.30
C LEU A 58 -5.09 4.41 14.99
N CYS A 59 -6.15 3.61 14.85
CA CYS A 59 -6.20 2.29 15.50
C CYS A 59 -5.10 1.36 14.99
N GLU A 60 -4.31 0.75 15.87
CA GLU A 60 -3.29 -0.25 15.50
C GLU A 60 -3.90 -1.62 15.23
N ASP A 61 -4.88 -2.03 16.04
CA ASP A 61 -5.70 -3.20 15.78
C ASP A 61 -6.58 -2.97 14.55
N ARG A 62 -6.42 -3.84 13.56
CA ARG A 62 -7.08 -3.76 12.27
C ARG A 62 -8.59 -3.99 12.37
N TYR A 63 -9.04 -4.83 13.30
CA TYR A 63 -10.47 -5.02 13.52
C TYR A 63 -11.10 -3.73 14.07
N ARG A 64 -10.48 -3.11 15.08
CA ARG A 64 -10.88 -1.80 15.61
C ARG A 64 -10.82 -0.71 14.54
N PHE A 65 -9.79 -0.74 13.69
CA PHE A 65 -9.68 0.14 12.54
C PHE A 65 -10.87 -0.02 11.58
N MET A 66 -11.24 -1.26 11.21
CA MET A 66 -12.37 -1.55 10.33
C MET A 66 -13.70 -1.07 10.93
N VAL A 67 -13.93 -1.33 12.22
CA VAL A 67 -15.13 -0.89 12.93
C VAL A 67 -15.22 0.64 12.91
N ALA A 68 -14.14 1.34 13.24
CA ALA A 68 -14.09 2.80 13.24
C ALA A 68 -14.28 3.39 11.84
N PHE A 69 -13.61 2.85 10.82
CA PHE A 69 -13.78 3.28 9.43
C PHE A 69 -15.25 3.20 8.99
N CYS A 70 -15.90 2.08 9.26
CA CYS A 70 -17.30 1.87 8.91
C CYS A 70 -18.27 2.73 9.74
N ALA A 71 -17.99 2.92 11.04
CA ALA A 71 -18.81 3.75 11.91
C ALA A 71 -18.75 5.24 11.52
N VAL A 72 -17.56 5.73 11.12
CA VAL A 72 -17.34 7.07 10.57
C VAL A 72 -18.15 7.24 9.28
N ALA A 73 -18.05 6.29 8.35
CA ALA A 73 -18.83 6.31 7.11
C ALA A 73 -20.35 6.27 7.36
N LEU A 74 -20.81 5.44 8.30
CA LEU A 74 -22.22 5.35 8.69
C LEU A 74 -22.78 6.64 9.29
N ARG A 75 -21.92 7.46 9.94
CA ARG A 75 -22.27 8.79 10.43
C ARG A 75 -22.22 9.89 9.36
N GLY A 76 -21.94 9.53 8.10
CA GLY A 76 -21.75 10.49 7.00
C GLY A 76 -20.48 11.32 7.14
N GLN A 77 -19.50 10.84 7.92
CA GLN A 77 -18.19 11.46 8.09
C GLN A 77 -17.18 10.79 7.15
N THR A 78 -16.06 11.46 6.90
CA THR A 78 -15.00 10.99 6.00
C THR A 78 -13.74 10.61 6.78
N SER A 79 -13.19 9.42 6.52
CA SER A 79 -11.92 8.99 7.11
C SER A 79 -10.74 9.64 6.38
N LEU A 80 -9.88 10.33 7.12
CA LEU A 80 -8.62 10.87 6.60
C LEU A 80 -7.53 9.82 6.80
N LEU A 81 -6.85 9.45 5.70
CA LEU A 81 -5.84 8.39 5.67
C LEU A 81 -4.45 9.00 5.45
N PRO A 82 -3.76 9.43 6.54
CA PRO A 82 -2.45 10.03 6.42
C PRO A 82 -1.42 9.03 5.88
N SER A 83 -0.37 9.54 5.23
CA SER A 83 0.68 8.73 4.62
C SER A 83 1.53 7.96 5.65
N SER A 84 1.56 8.42 6.90
CA SER A 84 2.11 7.74 8.07
C SER A 84 1.39 8.20 9.35
N ARG A 85 1.66 7.53 10.48
CA ARG A 85 1.15 7.94 11.80
C ARG A 85 2.11 8.84 12.57
N ALA A 86 3.18 9.29 11.91
CA ALA A 86 4.13 10.20 12.55
C ALA A 86 3.39 11.46 13.04
N PRO A 87 3.63 11.94 14.27
CA PRO A 87 2.91 13.07 14.85
C PRO A 87 2.86 14.28 13.92
N ALA A 88 3.98 14.63 13.26
CA ALA A 88 4.05 15.73 12.31
C ALA A 88 3.08 15.58 11.13
N VAL A 89 2.96 14.37 10.56
CA VAL A 89 2.05 14.09 9.43
C VAL A 89 0.60 14.13 9.88
N VAL A 90 0.30 13.59 11.06
CA VAL A 90 -1.03 13.65 11.66
C VAL A 90 -1.45 15.11 11.91
N THR A 91 -0.56 15.91 12.52
CA THR A 91 -0.79 17.34 12.74
C THR A 91 -0.98 18.09 11.43
N GLU A 92 -0.18 17.84 10.41
CA GLU A 92 -0.32 18.49 9.09
C GLU A 92 -1.70 18.23 8.46
N VAL A 93 -2.16 16.97 8.51
CA VAL A 93 -3.49 16.59 8.00
C VAL A 93 -4.61 17.24 8.82
N GLN A 94 -4.48 17.29 10.15
CA GLN A 94 -5.44 17.97 11.02
C GLN A 94 -5.48 19.48 10.80
N CYS A 95 -4.33 20.13 10.60
CA CYS A 95 -4.28 21.57 10.27
C CYS A 95 -5.01 21.87 8.96
N SER A 96 -4.93 20.96 7.98
CA SER A 96 -5.64 21.09 6.71
C SER A 96 -7.14 20.75 6.81
N HIS A 97 -7.57 20.12 7.91
CA HIS A 97 -8.96 19.71 8.18
C HIS A 97 -9.30 20.03 9.64
N ALA A 98 -9.42 21.32 9.98
CA ALA A 98 -9.54 21.79 11.36
C ALA A 98 -10.76 21.23 12.13
N ASP A 99 -11.78 20.75 11.42
CA ASP A 99 -12.97 20.12 11.97
C ASP A 99 -12.78 18.62 12.28
N SER A 100 -11.61 18.06 11.99
CA SER A 100 -11.26 16.68 12.24
C SER A 100 -10.98 16.35 13.71
N TYR A 101 -11.27 15.11 14.09
CA TYR A 101 -10.82 14.52 15.36
C TYR A 101 -9.97 13.28 15.07
N CYS A 102 -9.13 12.90 16.04
CA CYS A 102 -8.38 11.65 15.96
C CYS A 102 -9.11 10.59 16.78
N LEU A 103 -9.11 9.35 16.31
CA LEU A 103 -9.59 8.20 17.07
C LEU A 103 -8.52 7.11 17.08
N GLY A 104 -8.44 6.33 18.15
CA GLY A 104 -7.48 5.24 18.26
C GLY A 104 -7.81 4.28 19.39
N ASP A 105 -7.11 3.16 19.43
CA ASP A 105 -7.32 2.04 20.36
C ASP A 105 -6.29 2.00 21.50
N LEU A 106 -5.26 2.83 21.44
CA LEU A 106 -4.21 2.91 22.45
C LEU A 106 -4.38 4.12 23.38
N VAL A 107 -3.90 3.97 24.61
CA VAL A 107 -3.62 5.11 25.48
C VAL A 107 -2.27 5.69 25.04
N LEU A 108 -2.28 6.91 24.51
CA LEU A 108 -1.07 7.58 24.04
C LEU A 108 -0.49 8.47 25.15
N ALA A 109 0.84 8.43 25.30
CA ALA A 109 1.54 9.34 26.22
C ALA A 109 1.38 10.81 25.77
N GLU A 110 1.48 11.04 24.46
CA GLU A 110 1.30 12.34 23.82
C GLU A 110 0.22 12.22 22.75
N PRO A 111 -1.08 12.29 23.13
CA PRO A 111 -2.16 12.17 22.18
C PRO A 111 -2.24 13.40 21.27
N PRO A 112 -2.57 13.24 19.97
CA PRO A 112 -2.82 14.38 19.09
C PRO A 112 -4.04 15.19 19.56
N PRO A 113 -4.18 16.45 19.09
CA PRO A 113 -5.35 17.26 19.39
C PRO A 113 -6.66 16.53 19.04
N ARG A 114 -7.65 16.65 19.93
CA ARG A 114 -8.97 16.01 19.78
C ARG A 114 -8.89 14.48 19.61
N TYR A 115 -7.91 13.83 20.25
CA TYR A 115 -7.86 12.38 20.33
C TYR A 115 -9.00 11.82 21.17
N TRP A 116 -9.71 10.85 20.63
CA TRP A 116 -10.78 10.12 21.28
C TRP A 116 -10.46 8.63 21.27
N GLN A 117 -10.19 8.06 22.44
CA GLN A 117 -9.91 6.64 22.55
C GLN A 117 -11.19 5.82 22.38
N LEU A 118 -11.11 4.76 21.58
CA LEU A 118 -12.20 3.80 21.41
C LEU A 118 -12.55 3.15 22.75
N PRO A 119 -13.84 2.92 23.06
CA PRO A 119 -14.23 2.20 24.26
C PRO A 119 -13.69 0.76 24.27
N GLU A 120 -13.48 0.25 25.49
CA GLU A 120 -13.16 -1.15 25.75
C GLU A 120 -14.09 -1.67 26.86
N PRO A 121 -14.99 -2.64 26.56
CA PRO A 121 -15.22 -3.27 25.25
C PRO A 121 -15.85 -2.32 24.21
N LEU A 122 -15.81 -2.70 22.92
CA LEU A 122 -16.50 -1.95 21.86
C LEU A 122 -18.02 -1.96 22.13
N PRO A 123 -18.71 -0.81 21.99
CA PRO A 123 -20.17 -0.77 22.12
C PRO A 123 -20.80 -1.56 20.97
N SER A 124 -21.88 -2.28 21.26
CA SER A 124 -22.64 -3.04 20.26
C SER A 124 -24.10 -2.63 20.26
N LEU A 125 -24.69 -2.49 19.07
CA LEU A 125 -26.12 -2.24 18.88
C LEU A 125 -26.69 -3.15 17.79
N ASP A 126 -27.84 -3.75 18.05
CA ASP A 126 -28.57 -4.54 17.06
C ASP A 126 -29.14 -3.66 15.94
N GLY A 127 -29.40 -4.28 14.78
CA GLY A 127 -30.00 -3.58 13.65
C GLY A 127 -29.77 -4.29 12.31
N ALA A 128 -30.38 -3.73 11.27
CA ALA A 128 -30.21 -4.20 9.90
C ALA A 128 -28.78 -3.96 9.37
N MET A 129 -28.46 -4.61 8.24
CA MET A 129 -27.25 -4.35 7.46
C MET A 129 -27.20 -2.87 7.05
N PRO A 130 -26.24 -2.07 7.54
CA PRO A 130 -26.11 -0.68 7.14
C PRO A 130 -25.91 -0.55 5.63
N GLN A 131 -26.46 0.52 5.07
CA GLN A 131 -26.35 0.85 3.65
C GLN A 131 -25.61 2.18 3.50
N LEU A 132 -24.73 2.27 2.51
CA LEU A 132 -24.04 3.49 2.12
C LEU A 132 -24.39 3.84 0.68
N ALA A 133 -24.55 5.13 0.40
CA ALA A 133 -24.72 5.60 -0.97
C ALA A 133 -23.43 5.40 -1.76
N ASP A 134 -23.55 5.04 -3.04
CA ASP A 134 -22.43 4.79 -3.95
C ASP A 134 -21.49 6.02 -4.08
N ASP A 135 -22.06 7.21 -4.03
CA ASP A 135 -21.35 8.49 -4.09
C ASP A 135 -20.89 9.02 -2.71
N ALA A 136 -21.16 8.30 -1.62
CA ALA A 136 -20.74 8.71 -0.28
C ALA A 136 -19.21 8.80 -0.19
N LEU A 137 -18.67 9.98 0.16
CA LEU A 137 -17.24 10.20 0.37
C LEU A 137 -16.80 9.59 1.71
N VAL A 138 -16.23 8.39 1.65
CA VAL A 138 -15.86 7.62 2.86
C VAL A 138 -14.40 7.78 3.26
N ALA A 139 -13.52 8.12 2.32
CA ALA A 139 -12.11 8.34 2.62
C ALA A 139 -11.44 9.42 1.79
N ILE A 140 -10.38 10.02 2.34
CA ILE A 140 -9.40 10.84 1.61
C ILE A 140 -8.01 10.28 1.92
N GLY A 141 -7.34 9.76 0.90
CA GLY A 141 -5.93 9.35 0.98
C GLY A 141 -4.99 10.51 0.67
N PHE A 142 -3.83 10.55 1.33
CA PHE A 142 -2.83 11.59 1.08
C PHE A 142 -1.58 11.01 0.43
N THR A 143 -1.11 11.64 -0.66
CA THR A 143 0.12 11.24 -1.34
C THR A 143 1.30 12.10 -0.91
N SER A 144 2.48 11.51 -0.76
CA SER A 144 3.69 12.18 -0.26
C SER A 144 4.36 13.04 -1.34
N GLY A 145 3.61 13.86 -2.08
CA GLY A 145 4.04 14.54 -3.31
C GLY A 145 5.49 15.05 -3.27
N SER A 146 6.24 14.85 -4.35
CA SER A 146 7.66 15.26 -4.47
C SER A 146 7.90 16.77 -4.28
N THR A 147 6.83 17.56 -4.26
CA THR A 147 6.82 19.03 -4.11
C THR A 147 6.48 19.51 -2.69
N GLY A 148 6.37 18.61 -1.70
CA GLY A 148 6.37 18.96 -0.26
C GLY A 148 5.02 19.05 0.46
N ALA A 149 3.88 19.22 -0.24
CA ALA A 149 2.54 19.23 0.39
C ALA A 149 1.72 18.00 -0.04
N PRO A 150 1.13 17.22 0.89
CA PRO A 150 0.35 16.06 0.53
C PRO A 150 -0.92 16.41 -0.27
N LYS A 151 -1.13 15.74 -1.40
CA LYS A 151 -2.34 15.95 -2.21
C LYS A 151 -3.48 15.05 -1.73
N PRO A 152 -4.68 15.60 -1.46
CA PRO A 152 -5.83 14.80 -1.07
C PRO A 152 -6.37 14.02 -2.28
N ASN A 153 -6.69 12.75 -2.07
CA ASN A 153 -7.31 11.89 -3.05
C ASN A 153 -8.63 11.33 -2.48
N PRO A 154 -9.78 11.93 -2.83
CA PRO A 154 -11.09 11.48 -2.35
C PRO A 154 -11.46 10.10 -2.92
N LYS A 155 -12.14 9.28 -2.10
CA LYS A 155 -12.64 7.94 -2.45
C LYS A 155 -14.09 7.80 -1.99
N THR A 156 -14.98 7.50 -2.93
CA THR A 156 -16.37 7.21 -2.63
C THR A 156 -16.53 5.73 -2.29
N TRP A 157 -17.65 5.37 -1.67
CA TRP A 157 -17.95 3.96 -1.39
C TRP A 157 -18.00 3.14 -2.69
N GLY A 158 -18.66 3.64 -3.73
CA GLY A 158 -18.75 3.01 -5.04
C GLY A 158 -17.41 2.79 -5.72
N SER A 159 -16.49 3.77 -5.65
CA SER A 159 -15.17 3.60 -6.23
C SER A 159 -14.36 2.54 -5.50
N PHE A 160 -14.47 2.44 -4.17
CA PHE A 160 -13.89 1.36 -3.38
C PHE A 160 -14.51 -0.01 -3.66
N LEU A 161 -15.83 -0.11 -3.80
CA LEU A 161 -16.47 -1.38 -4.20
C LEU A 161 -15.96 -1.84 -5.56
N THR A 162 -15.80 -0.92 -6.51
CA THR A 162 -15.33 -1.24 -7.85
C THR A 162 -13.84 -1.59 -7.88
N SER A 163 -12.98 -0.85 -7.16
CA SER A 163 -11.55 -1.16 -7.09
C SER A 163 -11.29 -2.49 -6.36
N THR A 164 -12.00 -2.76 -5.27
CA THR A 164 -11.84 -4.03 -4.52
C THR A 164 -12.29 -5.25 -5.34
N ARG A 165 -13.26 -5.08 -6.26
CA ARG A 165 -13.58 -6.14 -7.24
C ARG A 165 -12.44 -6.38 -8.22
N GLN A 166 -11.72 -5.33 -8.65
CA GLN A 166 -10.51 -5.47 -9.47
C GLN A 166 -9.40 -6.18 -8.69
N ASP A 167 -9.22 -5.87 -7.40
CA ASP A 167 -8.27 -6.59 -6.54
C ASP A 167 -8.57 -8.09 -6.49
N LEU A 168 -9.86 -8.46 -6.36
CA LEU A 168 -10.24 -9.87 -6.39
C LEU A 168 -9.85 -10.55 -7.71
N LEU A 169 -9.99 -9.86 -8.86
CA LEU A 169 -9.54 -10.38 -10.15
C LEU A 169 -8.02 -10.55 -10.20
N ALA A 170 -7.26 -9.64 -9.58
CA ALA A 170 -5.81 -9.75 -9.49
C ALA A 170 -5.37 -10.97 -8.65
N LEU A 171 -6.22 -11.42 -7.71
CA LEU A 171 -5.95 -12.56 -6.82
C LEU A 171 -6.39 -13.92 -7.40
N VAL A 172 -7.10 -13.94 -8.53
CA VAL A 172 -7.61 -15.18 -9.15
C VAL A 172 -6.49 -16.19 -9.39
N GLY A 173 -6.74 -17.44 -8.99
CA GLY A 173 -5.80 -18.55 -9.19
C GLY A 173 -4.72 -18.68 -8.11
N LEU A 174 -4.71 -17.82 -7.08
CA LEU A 174 -3.85 -18.00 -5.90
C LEU A 174 -4.36 -19.07 -4.93
N TRP A 175 -5.62 -19.47 -5.04
CA TRP A 175 -6.22 -20.53 -4.23
C TRP A 175 -7.29 -21.27 -5.03
N ASP A 176 -7.69 -22.44 -4.54
CA ASP A 176 -8.76 -23.25 -5.15
C ASP A 176 -10.11 -22.51 -5.12
N ALA A 177 -10.89 -22.60 -6.20
CA ALA A 177 -12.10 -21.80 -6.37
C ALA A 177 -13.15 -21.96 -5.25
N ASP A 178 -13.21 -23.14 -4.61
CA ASP A 178 -14.16 -23.44 -3.54
C ASP A 178 -13.66 -23.03 -2.14
N ALA A 179 -12.43 -22.52 -2.04
CA ALA A 179 -11.81 -22.15 -0.77
C ALA A 179 -11.93 -20.65 -0.48
N VAL A 180 -12.02 -20.32 0.81
CA VAL A 180 -12.10 -18.93 1.29
C VAL A 180 -10.83 -18.61 2.08
N PRO A 181 -9.88 -17.84 1.51
CA PRO A 181 -8.62 -17.58 2.17
C PRO A 181 -8.76 -16.59 3.33
N GLN A 182 -7.83 -16.71 4.27
CA GLN A 182 -7.71 -15.86 5.44
C GLN A 182 -6.50 -14.93 5.26
N VAL A 183 -6.76 -13.64 5.32
CA VAL A 183 -5.76 -12.60 5.07
C VAL A 183 -4.98 -12.32 6.35
N VAL A 184 -3.65 -12.43 6.26
CA VAL A 184 -2.73 -11.87 7.25
C VAL A 184 -1.96 -10.74 6.58
N ALA A 185 -2.14 -9.52 7.07
CA ALA A 185 -1.55 -8.32 6.46
C ALA A 185 -0.50 -7.71 7.38
N THR A 186 0.71 -7.54 6.86
CA THR A 186 1.79 -6.85 7.58
C THR A 186 1.76 -5.33 7.32
N VAL A 187 0.97 -4.92 6.33
CA VAL A 187 0.83 -3.53 5.91
C VAL A 187 -0.14 -2.75 6.81
N PRO A 188 0.14 -1.47 7.09
CA PRO A 188 -0.78 -0.62 7.82
C PRO A 188 -2.12 -0.44 7.09
N PRO A 189 -3.27 -0.51 7.79
CA PRO A 189 -4.59 -0.43 7.16
C PRO A 189 -4.91 0.95 6.56
N GLN A 190 -4.25 2.02 7.01
CA GLN A 190 -4.45 3.37 6.45
C GLN A 190 -3.75 3.59 5.10
N HIS A 191 -2.73 2.79 4.76
CA HIS A 191 -2.09 2.88 3.45
C HIS A 191 -3.06 2.31 2.39
N MET A 192 -3.17 2.91 1.19
CA MET A 192 -4.19 2.48 0.19
C MET A 192 -4.15 0.98 -0.10
N TYR A 193 -2.97 0.39 -0.31
CA TYR A 193 -2.80 -1.05 -0.47
C TYR A 193 -3.30 -1.88 0.74
N GLY A 194 -3.07 -1.39 1.97
CA GLY A 194 -3.59 -2.03 3.18
C GLY A 194 -5.09 -1.83 3.34
N MET A 195 -5.62 -0.65 3.02
CA MET A 195 -7.05 -0.37 3.00
C MET A 195 -7.77 -1.34 2.07
N GLU A 196 -7.30 -1.46 0.83
CA GLU A 196 -7.90 -2.34 -0.17
C GLU A 196 -7.85 -3.82 0.25
N LEU A 197 -6.66 -4.35 0.58
CA LEU A 197 -6.52 -5.80 0.78
C LEU A 197 -6.82 -6.30 2.20
N SER A 198 -6.93 -5.41 3.19
CA SER A 198 -7.10 -5.83 4.60
C SER A 198 -8.24 -5.16 5.35
N VAL A 199 -8.89 -4.16 4.73
CA VAL A 199 -10.08 -3.50 5.29
C VAL A 199 -11.28 -3.72 4.35
N LEU A 200 -11.16 -3.35 3.07
CA LEU A 200 -12.26 -3.44 2.11
C LEU A 200 -12.51 -4.86 1.62
N LEU A 201 -11.46 -5.60 1.28
CA LEU A 201 -11.57 -6.98 0.79
C LEU A 201 -12.42 -7.89 1.69
N PRO A 202 -12.20 -7.98 3.03
CA PRO A 202 -13.05 -8.79 3.90
C PRO A 202 -14.48 -8.26 4.06
N LEU A 203 -14.76 -6.97 3.80
CA LEU A 203 -16.12 -6.42 3.81
C LEU A 203 -16.90 -6.85 2.57
N VAL A 204 -16.27 -6.84 1.40
CA VAL A 204 -16.94 -7.01 0.10
C VAL A 204 -16.79 -8.41 -0.49
N THR A 205 -16.14 -9.32 0.22
CA THR A 205 -15.98 -10.74 -0.15
C THR A 205 -16.18 -11.65 1.07
N PRO A 206 -16.29 -12.97 0.89
CA PRO A 206 -16.33 -13.92 2.00
C PRO A 206 -15.03 -14.03 2.79
N LEU A 207 -13.92 -13.44 2.33
CA LEU A 207 -12.63 -13.51 3.00
C LEU A 207 -12.72 -12.90 4.41
N ALA A 208 -11.86 -13.40 5.30
CA ALA A 208 -11.67 -12.83 6.63
C ALA A 208 -10.22 -12.39 6.83
N VAL A 209 -9.98 -11.55 7.84
CA VAL A 209 -8.68 -10.93 8.09
C VAL A 209 -8.21 -11.10 9.54
N HIS A 210 -6.92 -11.29 9.75
CA HIS A 210 -6.32 -11.22 11.08
C HIS A 210 -6.28 -9.77 11.59
N ALA A 211 -6.70 -9.55 12.84
CA ALA A 211 -6.81 -8.23 13.44
C ALA A 211 -5.46 -7.56 13.71
N GLY A 212 -4.37 -8.33 13.77
CA GLY A 212 -3.04 -7.81 14.03
C GLY A 212 -2.38 -7.14 12.82
N ARG A 213 -1.29 -6.44 13.12
CA ARG A 213 -0.29 -5.98 12.16
C ARG A 213 1.06 -6.58 12.55
N PRO A 214 1.28 -7.89 12.28
CA PRO A 214 2.54 -8.54 12.63
C PRO A 214 3.70 -7.87 11.89
N PHE A 215 4.77 -7.56 12.62
CA PHE A 215 5.92 -6.83 12.10
C PHE A 215 7.19 -7.66 12.04
N PHE A 216 7.47 -8.49 13.05
CA PHE A 216 8.64 -9.38 13.02
C PHE A 216 8.29 -10.73 12.38
N PRO A 217 9.26 -11.44 11.78
CA PRO A 217 9.02 -12.74 11.15
C PRO A 217 8.29 -13.76 12.02
N GLU A 218 8.63 -13.84 13.31
CA GLU A 218 7.92 -14.74 14.25
C GLU A 218 6.47 -14.31 14.53
N ASP A 219 6.21 -13.00 14.56
CA ASP A 219 4.83 -12.50 14.72
C ASP A 219 3.99 -12.81 13.49
N VAL A 220 4.59 -12.78 12.29
CA VAL A 220 3.91 -13.19 11.06
C VAL A 220 3.58 -14.68 11.11
N ALA A 221 4.54 -15.53 11.50
CA ALA A 221 4.30 -16.96 11.67
C ALA A 221 3.18 -17.24 12.69
N ARG A 222 3.18 -16.53 13.82
CA ARG A 222 2.17 -16.64 14.88
C ARG A 222 0.80 -16.19 14.39
N ALA A 223 0.71 -15.06 13.70
CA ALA A 223 -0.55 -14.56 13.15
C ALA A 223 -1.13 -15.51 12.09
N LEU A 224 -0.29 -16.07 11.21
CA LEU A 224 -0.68 -17.10 10.26
C LEU A 224 -1.20 -18.37 10.95
N ALA A 225 -0.59 -18.77 12.07
CA ALA A 225 -1.04 -19.94 12.84
C ALA A 225 -2.39 -19.70 13.54
N GLN A 226 -2.77 -18.45 13.79
CA GLN A 226 -4.04 -18.07 14.43
C GLN A 226 -5.24 -18.02 13.48
N VAL A 227 -5.02 -18.19 12.17
CA VAL A 227 -6.09 -18.23 11.16
C VAL A 227 -6.13 -19.60 10.47
N PRO A 228 -7.30 -20.09 10.04
CA PRO A 228 -7.42 -21.35 9.31
C PRO A 228 -6.82 -21.26 7.88
N ALA A 229 -6.56 -22.41 7.28
CA ALA A 229 -6.21 -22.50 5.86
C ALA A 229 -7.45 -22.31 4.97
N PRO A 230 -7.30 -21.86 3.70
CA PRO A 230 -6.07 -21.35 3.09
C PRO A 230 -5.68 -19.97 3.60
N ARG A 231 -4.38 -19.63 3.51
CA ARG A 231 -3.82 -18.38 4.05
C ARG A 231 -3.24 -17.51 2.95
N LEU A 232 -3.59 -16.23 2.97
CA LEU A 232 -3.04 -15.22 2.06
C LEU A 232 -2.19 -14.24 2.88
N LEU A 233 -0.89 -14.15 2.54
CA LEU A 233 0.00 -13.17 3.16
C LEU A 233 0.06 -11.90 2.33
N VAL A 234 -0.41 -10.78 2.88
CA VAL A 234 -0.34 -9.46 2.25
C VAL A 234 0.83 -8.68 2.85
N THR A 235 1.88 -8.47 2.07
CA THR A 235 3.15 -7.91 2.57
C THR A 235 3.83 -6.96 1.56
N THR A 236 5.04 -6.52 1.86
CA THR A 236 5.87 -5.64 1.01
C THR A 236 7.20 -6.32 0.69
N PRO A 237 7.94 -5.90 -0.37
CA PRO A 237 9.23 -6.50 -0.71
C PRO A 237 10.23 -6.48 0.45
N VAL A 238 10.24 -5.41 1.24
CA VAL A 238 11.14 -5.23 2.39
C VAL A 238 10.84 -6.27 3.47
N HIS A 239 9.56 -6.46 3.80
CA HIS A 239 9.18 -7.41 4.84
C HIS A 239 9.27 -8.85 4.33
N LEU A 240 8.95 -9.10 3.06
CA LEU A 240 9.14 -10.41 2.42
C LEU A 240 10.62 -10.84 2.46
N ARG A 241 11.55 -9.92 2.24
CA ARG A 241 12.98 -10.16 2.40
C ARG A 241 13.34 -10.59 3.82
N ALA A 242 12.91 -9.81 4.81
CA ALA A 242 13.15 -10.14 6.21
C ALA A 242 12.59 -11.53 6.58
N LEU A 243 11.42 -11.90 6.06
CA LEU A 243 10.84 -13.23 6.25
C LEU A 243 11.73 -14.33 5.66
N VAL A 244 12.15 -14.18 4.39
CA VAL A 244 13.00 -15.18 3.71
C VAL A 244 14.33 -15.37 4.43
N GLU A 245 14.97 -14.27 4.84
CA GLU A 245 16.28 -14.25 5.49
C GLU A 245 16.25 -14.73 6.94
N SER A 246 15.14 -14.53 7.66
CA SER A 246 15.02 -14.85 9.09
C SER A 246 15.19 -16.34 9.43
N GLY A 247 15.00 -17.23 8.46
CA GLY A 247 14.98 -18.66 8.76
C GLY A 247 13.69 -19.17 9.41
N VAL A 248 12.71 -18.30 9.71
CA VAL A 248 11.43 -18.69 10.29
C VAL A 248 10.62 -19.55 9.32
N ALA A 249 9.96 -20.58 9.87
CA ALA A 249 9.01 -21.40 9.14
C ALA A 249 7.61 -20.78 9.24
N LEU A 250 6.92 -20.62 8.11
CA LEU A 250 5.54 -20.16 8.07
C LEU A 250 4.60 -21.35 7.88
N PRO A 251 3.37 -21.30 8.44
CA PRO A 251 2.31 -22.21 8.03
C PRO A 251 2.09 -22.15 6.51
N PRO A 252 1.62 -23.23 5.86
CA PRO A 252 1.40 -23.26 4.41
C PRO A 252 0.53 -22.09 3.94
N LEU A 253 1.03 -21.40 2.91
CA LEU A 253 0.37 -20.28 2.26
C LEU A 253 -0.28 -20.73 0.95
N ALA A 254 -1.47 -20.20 0.65
CA ALA A 254 -2.06 -20.32 -0.67
C ALA A 254 -1.37 -19.34 -1.64
N GLY A 255 -1.09 -18.12 -1.16
CA GLY A 255 -0.33 -17.14 -1.92
C GLY A 255 0.24 -16.02 -1.06
N ILE A 256 1.15 -15.27 -1.66
CA ILE A 256 1.78 -14.07 -1.11
C ILE A 256 1.46 -12.93 -2.07
N VAL A 257 0.97 -11.81 -1.55
CA VAL A 257 0.70 -10.60 -2.31
C VAL A 257 1.68 -9.52 -1.88
N SER A 258 2.35 -8.91 -2.85
CA SER A 258 3.34 -7.87 -2.64
C SER A 258 3.02 -6.63 -3.45
N ALA A 259 3.24 -5.45 -2.87
CA ALA A 259 3.10 -4.16 -3.55
C ALA A 259 4.01 -3.11 -2.88
N THR A 260 3.82 -1.83 -3.21
CA THR A 260 4.44 -0.63 -2.60
C THR A 260 5.86 -0.28 -3.02
N ALA A 261 6.63 -1.26 -3.52
CA ALA A 261 7.97 -1.05 -4.07
C ALA A 261 8.27 -2.15 -5.11
N PRO A 262 9.25 -1.96 -6.01
CA PRO A 262 9.67 -3.00 -6.92
C PRO A 262 10.14 -4.25 -6.17
N LEU A 263 9.64 -5.42 -6.58
CA LEU A 263 10.10 -6.72 -6.08
C LEU A 263 11.20 -7.30 -7.01
N ALA A 264 12.32 -7.71 -6.41
CA ALA A 264 13.36 -8.45 -7.13
C ALA A 264 12.90 -9.87 -7.48
N GLN A 265 13.21 -10.34 -8.69
CA GLN A 265 12.80 -11.66 -9.17
C GLN A 265 13.40 -12.79 -8.33
N GLU A 266 14.65 -12.65 -7.90
CA GLU A 266 15.36 -13.59 -7.05
C GLU A 266 14.68 -13.72 -5.68
N LEU A 267 14.23 -12.60 -5.11
CA LEU A 267 13.51 -12.59 -3.84
C LEU A 267 12.14 -13.26 -3.98
N ALA A 268 11.40 -12.98 -5.06
CA ALA A 268 10.13 -13.62 -5.34
C ALA A 268 10.30 -15.15 -5.48
N ALA A 269 11.29 -15.60 -6.26
CA ALA A 269 11.58 -17.02 -6.43
C ALA A 269 12.01 -17.70 -5.12
N ALA A 270 12.84 -17.04 -4.31
CA ALA A 270 13.24 -17.54 -3.00
C ALA A 270 12.05 -17.68 -2.04
N ALA A 271 11.12 -16.72 -2.05
CA ALA A 271 9.91 -16.77 -1.26
C ALA A 271 8.97 -17.92 -1.69
N GLU A 272 8.73 -18.10 -2.99
CA GLU A 272 7.92 -19.23 -3.50
C GLU A 272 8.55 -20.58 -3.13
N ALA A 273 9.87 -20.72 -3.28
CA ALA A 273 10.58 -21.95 -2.94
C ALA A 273 10.53 -22.27 -1.44
N ARG A 274 10.56 -21.25 -0.59
CA ARG A 274 10.64 -21.41 0.87
C ARG A 274 9.29 -21.61 1.54
N PHE A 275 8.29 -20.80 1.17
CA PHE A 275 7.00 -20.76 1.88
C PHE A 275 5.89 -21.52 1.17
N GLY A 276 6.12 -21.91 -0.10
CA GLY A 276 5.07 -22.41 -0.96
C GLY A 276 4.07 -21.30 -1.33
N GLY A 277 3.26 -21.59 -2.34
CA GLY A 277 2.33 -20.62 -2.91
C GLY A 277 3.01 -19.64 -3.88
N GLU A 278 2.19 -18.99 -4.70
CA GLU A 278 2.67 -18.01 -5.65
C GLU A 278 2.92 -16.66 -4.99
N VAL A 279 3.98 -15.95 -5.41
CA VAL A 279 4.17 -14.53 -5.10
C VAL A 279 3.62 -13.68 -6.22
N ARG A 280 2.51 -12.98 -5.95
CA ARG A 280 1.89 -12.05 -6.87
C ARG A 280 2.18 -10.61 -6.51
N GLU A 281 2.78 -9.89 -7.44
CA GLU A 281 3.02 -8.47 -7.29
C GLU A 281 1.86 -7.69 -7.91
N MET A 282 1.41 -6.65 -7.21
CA MET A 282 0.34 -5.74 -7.64
C MET A 282 0.90 -4.34 -7.87
N PHE A 283 0.47 -3.71 -8.97
CA PHE A 283 0.84 -2.35 -9.32
C PHE A 283 -0.34 -1.41 -9.19
N GLY A 284 -0.11 -0.29 -8.52
CA GLY A 284 -1.12 0.72 -8.25
C GLY A 284 -0.57 1.90 -7.47
N SER A 285 -1.42 2.89 -7.26
CA SER A 285 -1.12 4.08 -6.47
C SER A 285 -2.32 4.49 -5.62
N THR A 286 -2.17 5.51 -4.77
CA THR A 286 -3.32 6.06 -4.03
C THR A 286 -4.39 6.59 -5.01
N GLU A 287 -3.96 7.20 -6.11
CA GLU A 287 -4.80 7.76 -7.15
C GLU A 287 -5.51 6.67 -7.97
N THR A 288 -4.77 5.65 -8.40
CA THR A 288 -5.26 4.64 -9.34
C THR A 288 -5.83 3.40 -8.68
N CYS A 289 -5.59 3.15 -7.38
CA CYS A 289 -5.75 1.81 -6.80
C CYS A 289 -4.94 0.77 -7.59
N VAL A 290 -5.11 -0.53 -7.33
CA VAL A 290 -4.46 -1.56 -8.15
C VAL A 290 -5.07 -1.61 -9.55
N PHE A 291 -4.22 -1.70 -10.58
CA PHE A 291 -4.66 -1.81 -11.97
C PHE A 291 -3.87 -2.83 -12.81
N ALA A 292 -2.80 -3.42 -12.27
CA ALA A 292 -2.05 -4.48 -12.93
C ALA A 292 -1.44 -5.45 -11.93
N SER A 293 -1.07 -6.64 -12.40
CA SER A 293 -0.38 -7.64 -11.59
C SER A 293 0.61 -8.45 -12.42
N ARG A 294 1.53 -9.16 -11.76
CA ARG A 294 2.44 -10.14 -12.36
C ARG A 294 2.87 -11.19 -11.35
N ARG A 295 3.30 -12.36 -11.83
CA ARG A 295 4.05 -13.32 -11.01
C ARG A 295 5.54 -13.06 -11.16
N THR A 296 6.10 -12.21 -10.29
CA THR A 296 7.47 -11.69 -10.43
C THR A 296 8.54 -12.77 -10.48
N ALA A 297 8.32 -13.93 -9.84
CA ALA A 297 9.25 -15.06 -9.92
C ALA A 297 9.45 -15.58 -11.36
N ARG A 298 8.46 -15.41 -12.25
CA ARG A 298 8.45 -15.96 -13.61
C ARG A 298 8.37 -14.91 -14.71
N GLU A 299 7.83 -13.74 -14.41
CA GLU A 299 7.44 -12.74 -15.39
C GLU A 299 8.07 -11.38 -15.07
N ALA A 300 8.63 -10.75 -16.10
CA ALA A 300 9.05 -9.36 -16.05
C ALA A 300 7.91 -8.36 -16.36
N PRO A 301 7.09 -8.54 -17.43
CA PRO A 301 6.07 -7.55 -17.77
C PRO A 301 4.86 -7.62 -16.84
N TRP A 302 4.24 -6.47 -16.63
CA TRP A 302 2.96 -6.33 -15.93
C TRP A 302 1.79 -6.65 -16.85
N THR A 303 0.80 -7.34 -16.31
CA THR A 303 -0.46 -7.61 -17.00
C THR A 303 -1.55 -6.68 -16.43
N PRO A 304 -2.12 -5.76 -17.24
CA PRO A 304 -3.27 -4.96 -16.82
C PRO A 304 -4.45 -5.85 -16.41
N LEU A 305 -5.20 -5.42 -15.40
CA LEU A 305 -6.41 -6.12 -15.00
C LEU A 305 -7.52 -6.00 -16.07
N PRO A 306 -8.52 -6.88 -16.08
CA PRO A 306 -9.62 -6.79 -17.04
C PRO A 306 -10.26 -5.39 -17.07
N GLY A 307 -10.46 -4.87 -18.28
CA GLY A 307 -11.00 -3.52 -18.51
C GLY A 307 -10.01 -2.37 -18.27
N VAL A 308 -8.76 -2.65 -17.91
CA VAL A 308 -7.71 -1.63 -17.78
C VAL A 308 -7.01 -1.41 -19.12
N ARG A 309 -6.80 -0.14 -19.47
CA ARG A 309 -5.97 0.27 -20.61
C ARG A 309 -4.91 1.27 -20.15
N VAL A 310 -3.68 0.99 -20.54
CA VAL A 310 -2.49 1.81 -20.27
C VAL A 310 -2.11 2.53 -21.56
N ALA A 311 -2.08 3.86 -21.55
CA ALA A 311 -1.78 4.69 -22.72
C ALA A 311 -0.58 5.61 -22.43
N PRO A 312 0.63 5.25 -22.90
CA PRO A 312 1.83 6.05 -22.71
C PRO A 312 1.68 7.46 -23.30
N GLN A 313 2.22 8.46 -22.59
CA GLN A 313 2.27 9.87 -22.98
C GLN A 313 3.71 10.40 -22.79
N PRO A 314 4.07 11.57 -23.36
CA PRO A 314 5.42 12.12 -23.19
C PRO A 314 5.80 12.42 -21.73
N ASP A 315 4.82 12.76 -20.90
CA ASP A 315 4.99 13.20 -19.50
C ASP A 315 4.51 12.17 -18.46
N GLY A 316 4.14 10.97 -18.90
CA GLY A 316 3.57 9.99 -17.98
C GLY A 316 2.84 8.88 -18.71
N THR A 317 1.99 8.17 -18.00
CA THR A 317 1.14 7.15 -18.59
C THR A 317 -0.28 7.33 -18.11
N LEU A 318 -1.21 7.46 -19.06
CA LEU A 318 -2.62 7.60 -18.77
C LEU A 318 -3.24 6.22 -18.51
N VAL A 319 -3.81 6.04 -17.32
CA VAL A 319 -4.46 4.79 -16.91
C VAL A 319 -5.97 4.96 -17.02
N HIS A 320 -6.60 4.11 -17.82
CA HIS A 320 -8.04 3.92 -17.86
C HIS A 320 -8.37 2.64 -17.09
N ALA A 321 -9.29 2.70 -16.14
CA ALA A 321 -9.75 1.51 -15.42
C ALA A 321 -11.22 1.65 -15.02
N PRO A 322 -11.96 0.54 -14.83
CA PRO A 322 -13.39 0.58 -14.51
C PRO A 322 -13.73 1.34 -13.21
N HIS A 323 -12.83 1.35 -12.24
CA HIS A 323 -12.99 2.03 -10.95
C HIS A 323 -12.55 3.50 -10.95
N LEU A 324 -12.06 4.01 -12.08
CA LEU A 324 -11.64 5.40 -12.21
C LEU A 324 -12.74 6.21 -12.91
N PRO A 325 -13.26 7.29 -12.29
CA PRO A 325 -14.32 8.10 -12.91
C PRO A 325 -13.85 8.80 -14.18
N GLN A 326 -12.54 9.04 -14.28
CA GLN A 326 -11.85 9.55 -15.44
C GLN A 326 -10.44 8.96 -15.49
N PRO A 327 -9.78 8.95 -16.65
CA PRO A 327 -8.42 8.45 -16.76
C PRO A 327 -7.47 9.25 -15.86
N VAL A 328 -6.53 8.56 -15.21
CA VAL A 328 -5.56 9.18 -14.31
C VAL A 328 -4.19 9.16 -14.96
N LEU A 329 -3.55 10.33 -15.05
CA LEU A 329 -2.18 10.45 -15.53
C LEU A 329 -1.23 10.11 -14.38
N LEU A 330 -0.53 8.98 -14.49
CA LEU A 330 0.57 8.65 -13.60
C LEU A 330 1.86 9.28 -14.12
N ALA A 331 2.73 9.68 -13.19
CA ALA A 331 4.08 10.09 -13.55
C ALA A 331 4.95 8.91 -14.02
N ASP A 332 4.52 7.66 -13.80
CA ASP A 332 5.22 6.47 -14.26
C ASP A 332 5.18 6.37 -15.80
N LEU A 333 6.35 6.26 -16.43
CA LEU A 333 6.49 5.93 -17.84
C LEU A 333 6.39 4.41 -18.03
N MET A 334 5.58 4.00 -18.99
CA MET A 334 5.37 2.60 -19.31
C MET A 334 5.62 2.35 -20.79
N GLU A 335 6.36 1.28 -21.08
CA GLU A 335 6.47 0.73 -22.42
C GLU A 335 5.44 -0.39 -22.54
N VAL A 336 4.54 -0.28 -23.51
CA VAL A 336 3.40 -1.19 -23.68
C VAL A 336 3.65 -2.09 -24.89
N ASP A 337 3.60 -3.40 -24.65
CA ASP A 337 3.74 -4.45 -25.64
C ASP A 337 2.47 -4.55 -26.51
N ALA A 338 2.58 -5.23 -27.67
CA ALA A 338 1.45 -5.39 -28.60
C ALA A 338 0.24 -6.14 -28.00
N ASP A 339 0.46 -6.95 -26.96
CA ASP A 339 -0.58 -7.69 -26.23
C ASP A 339 -1.15 -6.90 -25.03
N GLY A 340 -0.72 -5.65 -24.84
CA GLY A 340 -1.20 -4.75 -23.78
C GLY A 340 -0.47 -4.92 -22.45
N ARG A 341 0.44 -5.89 -22.31
CA ARG A 341 1.34 -5.95 -21.15
C ARG A 341 2.33 -4.79 -21.19
N PHE A 342 2.94 -4.46 -20.05
CA PHE A 342 3.83 -3.31 -20.00
C PHE A 342 5.01 -3.47 -19.05
N GLN A 343 6.07 -2.70 -19.28
CA GLN A 343 7.17 -2.54 -18.34
C GLN A 343 7.24 -1.09 -17.86
N VAL A 344 7.46 -0.91 -16.56
CA VAL A 344 7.65 0.41 -15.96
C VAL A 344 9.10 0.84 -16.19
N ARG A 345 9.29 1.97 -16.87
CA ARG A 345 10.59 2.58 -17.18
C ARG A 345 10.94 3.71 -16.19
N GLY A 346 10.33 3.68 -15.01
CA GLY A 346 10.41 4.66 -13.93
C GLY A 346 9.47 5.85 -14.09
N ARG A 347 9.74 6.97 -13.44
CA ARG A 347 8.85 8.15 -13.42
C ARG A 347 9.41 9.32 -14.19
N GLN A 348 8.55 10.17 -14.72
CA GLN A 348 8.92 11.40 -15.43
C GLN A 348 9.82 12.29 -14.58
N ALA A 349 9.45 12.55 -13.32
CA ALA A 349 10.25 13.32 -12.39
C ALA A 349 11.57 12.63 -11.99
N ASP A 350 11.65 11.31 -12.19
CA ASP A 350 12.81 10.47 -11.85
C ASP A 350 13.64 10.09 -13.09
N LEU A 351 13.28 10.60 -14.28
CA LEU A 351 14.04 10.39 -15.50
C LEU A 351 15.24 11.31 -15.52
N LEU A 352 16.39 10.67 -15.60
CA LEU A 352 17.66 11.32 -15.73
C LEU A 352 18.01 11.36 -17.20
N GLU A 353 18.27 12.56 -17.72
CA GLU A 353 18.97 12.73 -18.97
C GLU A 353 20.37 13.26 -18.68
N ILE A 354 21.38 12.41 -18.83
CA ILE A 354 22.78 12.76 -18.59
C ILE A 354 23.59 12.43 -19.84
N ALA A 355 24.23 13.43 -20.42
CA ALA A 355 25.05 13.30 -21.64
C ALA A 355 24.32 12.60 -22.81
N GLY A 356 23.03 12.92 -23.01
CA GLY A 356 22.21 12.36 -24.10
C GLY A 356 21.73 10.92 -23.87
N LYS A 357 22.01 10.33 -22.71
CA LYS A 357 21.49 9.01 -22.32
C LYS A 357 20.37 9.18 -21.31
N ARG A 358 19.41 8.26 -21.33
CA ARG A 358 18.23 8.30 -20.46
C ARG A 358 18.16 7.05 -19.58
N ALA A 359 17.90 7.24 -18.29
CA ALA A 359 17.60 6.17 -17.34
C ALA A 359 16.67 6.71 -16.26
N SER A 360 15.97 5.82 -15.55
CA SER A 360 15.14 6.24 -14.42
C SER A 360 15.73 5.80 -13.09
N MET A 361 15.45 6.56 -12.02
CA MET A 361 15.90 6.17 -10.68
C MET A 361 15.41 4.78 -10.26
N ALA A 362 14.20 4.41 -10.68
CA ALA A 362 13.62 3.10 -10.41
C ALA A 362 14.39 1.97 -11.13
N ASP A 363 14.75 2.16 -12.40
CA ASP A 363 15.56 1.19 -13.15
C ASP A 363 16.96 1.06 -12.60
N LEU A 364 17.60 2.18 -12.25
CA LEU A 364 18.92 2.16 -11.62
C LEU A 364 18.88 1.45 -10.26
N THR A 365 17.82 1.68 -9.47
CA THR A 365 17.61 1.00 -8.19
C THR A 365 17.35 -0.50 -8.39
N ARG A 366 16.56 -0.88 -9.41
CA ARG A 366 16.35 -2.30 -9.78
C ARG A 366 17.66 -2.98 -10.15
N CYS A 367 18.51 -2.33 -10.94
CA CYS A 367 19.83 -2.87 -11.28
C CYS A 367 20.73 -3.03 -10.04
N LEU A 368 20.71 -2.04 -9.13
CA LEU A 368 21.42 -2.14 -7.84
C LEU A 368 20.94 -3.35 -7.02
N LEU A 369 19.63 -3.53 -6.91
CA LEU A 369 19.03 -4.64 -6.16
C LEU A 369 19.25 -6.00 -6.83
N GLY A 370 19.55 -6.04 -8.13
CA GLY A 370 19.91 -7.25 -8.87
C GLY A 370 21.36 -7.72 -8.67
N VAL A 371 22.24 -6.89 -8.08
CA VAL A 371 23.63 -7.28 -7.83
C VAL A 371 23.67 -8.38 -6.74
N PRO A 372 24.21 -9.58 -7.03
CA PRO A 372 24.28 -10.66 -6.04
C PRO A 372 25.07 -10.23 -4.80
N GLY A 373 24.43 -10.27 -3.63
CA GLY A 373 25.02 -9.81 -2.35
C GLY A 373 24.54 -8.42 -1.90
N VAL A 374 23.79 -7.70 -2.75
CA VAL A 374 23.02 -6.53 -2.32
C VAL A 374 21.71 -6.98 -1.70
N VAL A 375 21.48 -6.56 -0.45
CA VAL A 375 20.32 -6.92 0.37
C VAL A 375 19.24 -5.84 0.25
N ASP A 376 19.61 -4.58 0.39
CA ASP A 376 18.71 -3.45 0.20
C ASP A 376 19.48 -2.28 -0.43
N GLY A 377 18.79 -1.37 -1.08
CA GLY A 377 19.44 -0.26 -1.75
C GLY A 377 18.48 0.72 -2.39
N ALA A 378 18.96 1.94 -2.56
CA ALA A 378 18.30 2.94 -3.36
C ALA A 378 19.33 3.78 -4.10
N MET A 379 19.04 4.04 -5.37
CA MET A 379 19.71 5.09 -6.12
C MET A 379 19.00 6.41 -5.84
N LEU A 380 19.74 7.52 -5.83
CA LEU A 380 19.20 8.87 -5.77
C LEU A 380 20.05 9.86 -6.58
N GLN A 381 19.42 10.91 -7.09
CA GLN A 381 20.11 12.04 -7.69
C GLN A 381 20.38 13.10 -6.62
N LEU A 382 21.66 13.48 -6.49
CA LEU A 382 22.11 14.59 -5.67
C LEU A 382 21.70 15.92 -6.30
N GLU A 383 21.69 17.01 -5.53
CA GLU A 383 21.52 18.33 -6.12
C GLU A 383 22.69 18.68 -7.05
N PRO A 384 22.46 19.41 -8.15
CA PRO A 384 23.54 19.86 -9.02
C PRO A 384 24.52 20.77 -8.27
N GLU A 385 25.82 20.55 -8.47
CA GLU A 385 26.84 21.49 -7.98
C GLU A 385 26.75 22.82 -8.76
N PRO A 386 27.17 23.96 -8.17
CA PRO A 386 27.19 25.24 -8.88
C PRO A 386 27.90 25.15 -10.24
N GLY A 387 27.19 25.51 -11.30
CA GLY A 387 27.69 25.42 -12.69
C GLY A 387 27.44 24.08 -13.40
N GLN A 388 26.82 23.10 -12.74
CA GLN A 388 26.33 21.87 -13.38
C GLN A 388 24.81 21.95 -13.58
N ALA A 389 24.34 21.55 -14.77
CA ALA A 389 22.91 21.53 -15.08
C ALA A 389 22.18 20.31 -14.49
N VAL A 390 22.93 19.24 -14.15
CA VAL A 390 22.36 17.96 -13.72
C VAL A 390 23.12 17.42 -12.51
N GLY A 391 22.37 16.96 -11.52
CA GLY A 391 22.90 16.33 -10.32
C GLY A 391 23.51 14.97 -10.56
N ARG A 392 24.56 14.63 -9.81
CA ARG A 392 25.24 13.33 -9.92
C ARG A 392 24.42 12.23 -9.25
N ILE A 393 24.57 11.01 -9.76
CA ILE A 393 23.94 9.82 -9.16
C ILE A 393 24.73 9.39 -7.94
N ALA A 394 24.00 9.02 -6.88
CA ALA A 394 24.52 8.39 -5.69
C ALA A 394 23.69 7.14 -5.36
N ALA A 395 24.24 6.28 -4.52
CA ALA A 395 23.59 5.08 -4.03
C ALA A 395 23.81 4.95 -2.52
N VAL A 396 22.77 4.52 -1.82
CA VAL A 396 22.92 3.89 -0.50
C VAL A 396 22.62 2.42 -0.65
N VAL A 397 23.38 1.58 0.05
CA VAL A 397 23.26 0.13 -0.09
C VAL A 397 23.49 -0.58 1.23
N VAL A 398 22.73 -1.65 1.45
CA VAL A 398 22.97 -2.65 2.48
C VAL A 398 23.47 -3.90 1.76
N ALA A 399 24.74 -4.22 1.94
CA ALA A 399 25.39 -5.35 1.28
C ALA A 399 26.47 -5.93 2.20
N PRO A 400 26.09 -6.73 3.23
CA PRO A 400 27.00 -7.15 4.30
C PRO A 400 28.27 -7.84 3.77
N THR A 401 28.14 -8.64 2.71
CA THR A 401 29.20 -9.47 2.13
C THR A 401 30.02 -8.80 1.04
N LEU A 402 29.66 -7.59 0.61
CA LEU A 402 30.35 -6.86 -0.46
C LEU A 402 30.95 -5.55 0.06
N ASP A 403 32.06 -5.12 -0.53
CA ASP A 403 32.52 -3.75 -0.42
C ASP A 403 31.93 -2.87 -1.55
N GLU A 404 32.09 -1.56 -1.41
CA GLU A 404 31.56 -0.58 -2.36
C GLU A 404 32.17 -0.75 -3.76
N ALA A 405 33.43 -1.20 -3.84
CA ALA A 405 34.15 -1.40 -5.08
C ALA A 405 33.60 -2.58 -5.89
N ALA A 406 33.29 -3.70 -5.23
CA ALA A 406 32.67 -4.87 -5.84
C ALA A 406 31.28 -4.56 -6.41
N ILE A 407 30.48 -3.79 -5.67
CA ILE A 407 29.13 -3.37 -6.11
C ILE A 407 29.25 -2.47 -7.34
N LEU A 408 30.14 -1.48 -7.31
CA LEU A 408 30.41 -0.61 -8.47
C LEU A 408 30.92 -1.40 -9.69
N ALA A 409 31.74 -2.42 -9.49
CA ALA A 409 32.23 -3.29 -10.57
C ALA A 409 31.11 -4.14 -11.19
N ALA A 410 30.17 -4.63 -10.38
CA ALA A 410 28.99 -5.33 -10.86
C ALA A 410 28.07 -4.38 -11.66
N LEU A 411 27.76 -3.21 -11.10
CA LEU A 411 26.94 -2.19 -11.76
C LEU A 411 27.53 -1.73 -13.10
N ARG A 412 28.87 -1.63 -13.22
CA ARG A 412 29.57 -1.29 -14.48
C ARG A 412 29.25 -2.24 -15.64
N ARG A 413 28.82 -3.46 -15.37
CA ARG A 413 28.50 -4.45 -16.40
C ARG A 413 27.09 -4.26 -16.97
N GLU A 414 26.19 -3.65 -16.20
CA GLU A 414 24.77 -3.52 -16.56
C GLU A 414 24.33 -2.08 -16.81
N LEU A 415 25.03 -1.11 -16.23
CA LEU A 415 24.72 0.31 -16.34
C LEU A 415 25.71 1.03 -17.26
N ASP A 416 25.18 2.00 -18.00
CA ASP A 416 26.01 2.95 -18.71
C ASP A 416 26.91 3.74 -17.72
N PRO A 417 28.19 3.99 -18.04
CA PRO A 417 29.10 4.72 -17.16
C PRO A 417 28.57 6.06 -16.65
N VAL A 418 27.70 6.73 -17.42
CA VAL A 418 27.10 8.01 -17.02
C VAL A 418 26.13 7.89 -15.84
N PHE A 419 25.53 6.71 -15.64
CA PHE A 419 24.57 6.44 -14.55
C PHE A 419 25.18 5.72 -13.35
N LEU A 420 26.48 5.39 -13.40
CA LEU A 420 27.15 4.81 -12.26
C LEU A 420 27.16 5.79 -11.08
N PRO A 421 26.82 5.34 -9.87
CA PRO A 421 26.80 6.21 -8.72
C PRO A 421 28.23 6.73 -8.45
N ARG A 422 28.38 8.04 -8.42
CA ARG A 422 29.62 8.75 -8.07
C ARG A 422 29.96 8.58 -6.60
N ARG A 423 28.93 8.47 -5.76
CA ARG A 423 29.04 8.16 -4.34
C ARG A 423 28.15 6.96 -4.08
N LEU A 424 28.75 5.88 -3.60
CA LEU A 424 28.02 4.73 -3.10
C LEU A 424 28.38 4.63 -1.62
N ARG A 425 27.39 4.58 -0.74
CA ARG A 425 27.60 4.45 0.70
C ARG A 425 26.98 3.17 1.20
N LYS A 426 27.82 2.30 1.76
CA LYS A 426 27.35 1.10 2.48
C LYS A 426 26.82 1.50 3.87
N LEU A 427 25.67 0.95 4.22
CA LEU A 427 24.98 1.14 5.49
C LEU A 427 24.62 -0.22 6.09
N ASP A 428 24.40 -0.25 7.41
CA ASP A 428 23.93 -1.44 8.11
C ASP A 428 22.43 -1.68 7.85
N ALA A 429 21.63 -0.60 7.76
CA ALA A 429 20.21 -0.63 7.42
C ALA A 429 19.79 0.67 6.71
N LEU A 430 18.67 0.65 5.99
CA LEU A 430 18.08 1.85 5.38
C LEU A 430 16.92 2.42 6.23
N PRO A 431 16.76 3.75 6.31
CA PRO A 431 15.77 4.41 7.17
C PRO A 431 14.36 4.40 6.53
N ARG A 432 13.74 3.22 6.42
CA ARG A 432 12.40 3.08 5.86
C ARG A 432 11.34 3.51 6.87
N ASN A 433 10.27 4.15 6.40
CA ASN A 433 9.10 4.46 7.22
C ASN A 433 8.20 3.22 7.39
N GLU A 434 7.12 3.36 8.16
CA GLU A 434 6.12 2.31 8.41
C GLU A 434 5.48 1.68 7.16
N THR A 435 5.52 2.37 6.01
CA THR A 435 5.00 1.90 4.73
C THR A 435 6.07 1.22 3.87
N GLY A 436 7.28 1.06 4.41
CA GLY A 436 8.43 0.49 3.69
C GLY A 436 9.08 1.47 2.71
N LYS A 437 8.67 2.74 2.66
CA LYS A 437 9.26 3.76 1.76
C LYS A 437 10.50 4.40 2.37
N LEU A 438 11.42 4.85 1.52
CA LEU A 438 12.63 5.59 1.92
C LEU A 438 12.40 7.11 1.76
N PRO A 439 12.30 7.90 2.84
CA PRO A 439 12.19 9.34 2.72
C PRO A 439 13.46 9.94 2.12
N ARG A 440 13.32 10.74 1.06
CA ARG A 440 14.46 11.32 0.32
C ARG A 440 15.40 12.12 1.23
N ASP A 441 14.84 12.94 2.12
CA ASP A 441 15.63 13.83 2.99
C ASP A 441 16.52 13.04 3.94
N ARG A 442 16.04 11.88 4.42
CA ARG A 442 16.83 10.96 5.26
C ARG A 442 17.97 10.33 4.48
N LEU A 443 17.75 9.98 3.21
CA LEU A 443 18.83 9.45 2.35
C LEU A 443 19.91 10.50 2.08
N LEU A 444 19.52 11.75 1.86
CA LEU A 444 20.47 12.85 1.64
C LEU A 444 21.34 13.11 2.88
N ALA A 445 20.75 13.15 4.08
CA ALA A 445 21.49 13.31 5.33
C ALA A 445 22.53 12.19 5.51
N LEU A 446 22.14 10.94 5.24
CA LEU A 446 23.03 9.78 5.29
C LEU A 446 24.16 9.87 4.26
N LEU A 447 23.93 10.42 3.06
CA LEU A 447 25.01 10.64 2.09
C LEU A 447 25.93 11.82 2.45
N ALA A 448 25.44 12.78 3.22
CA ALA A 448 26.19 13.97 3.65
C ALA A 448 27.19 13.71 4.78
N GLY A 449 27.09 12.57 5.48
CA GLY A 449 28.00 12.25 6.60
C GLY A 449 27.35 12.29 7.97
N GLU A 450 26.10 12.73 8.08
CA GLU A 450 25.39 12.83 9.35
C GLU A 450 25.04 11.42 9.85
N ARG A 451 25.60 11.02 11.00
CA ARG A 451 25.19 9.81 11.71
C ARG A 451 23.87 10.10 12.41
N GLU A 452 22.95 9.15 12.41
CA GLU A 452 21.72 9.23 13.22
C GLU A 452 22.09 9.54 14.68
N GLY A 453 21.40 10.53 15.24
CA GLY A 453 21.37 10.80 16.68
C GLY A 453 20.32 9.94 17.35
#